data_AF-A0A3C1LHK8-F1
#
_entry.id   AF-A0A3C1LHK8-F1
#
_cell.length_a   1.000
_cell.length_b   1.000
_cell.length_c   1.000
_cell.angle_alpha   90.00
_cell.angle_beta   90.00
_cell.angle_gamma   90.00
#
_symmetry.space_group_name_H-M   'P 1'
#
loop_
_entity.id
_entity.type
_entity.pdbx_description
1 polymer ?
#
loop_
_entity_poly.entity_id
_entity_poly.type
_entity_poly.pdbx_seq_one_letter_code
_entity_poly.pdbx_strand_id
1 'polypeptide(L)'
;MLWWQQQWYIFRFKIPAIWVVWMLIAAIAAVLETFVHGNYNNYKIFEGVFHHVRQQTNLYALYPNEYEDCNHYGPTFSLLIAPFALLPQKVGVVVWCLANAAALLYAIQRLPISNHQRIAILWIAALEMMTSIHNVQFNPMLTAMMVLAFVGVYEEKDWLATLMIALGFLIKLYGIAAILFFVFSKHKLKFIGWGLLWLVVLFAAPMLISSPEFIVQSYVDWYTELVVKNAKNANLAESGMMQDLSVMGMIRRI
;
A
#
# COMPACT_ATOMS: atom_id res chain seq x y z
N MET A 1 33.34 13.30 0.31
CA MET A 1 32.16 12.63 -0.28
C MET A 1 31.60 11.69 0.78
N LEU A 2 30.33 11.85 1.17
CA LEU A 2 29.73 11.04 2.25
C LEU A 2 29.56 9.59 1.79
N TRP A 3 29.72 8.61 2.68
CA TRP A 3 29.78 7.18 2.28
C TRP A 3 28.52 6.70 1.56
N TRP A 4 27.35 7.25 1.90
CA TRP A 4 26.07 6.92 1.27
C TRP A 4 25.89 7.48 -0.15
N GLN A 5 26.79 8.37 -0.60
CA GLN A 5 26.83 8.85 -1.98
C GLN A 5 27.71 7.97 -2.87
N GLN A 6 28.42 6.99 -2.29
CA GLN A 6 29.28 6.09 -3.02
C GLN A 6 28.46 5.02 -3.76
N GLN A 7 29.01 4.59 -4.90
CA GLN A 7 28.53 3.42 -5.63
C GLN A 7 29.27 2.20 -5.09
N TRP A 8 28.55 1.17 -4.69
CA TRP A 8 29.12 -0.11 -4.29
C TRP A 8 29.05 -1.09 -5.46
N TYR A 9 30.08 -1.93 -5.58
CA TYR A 9 30.06 -3.03 -6.53
C TYR A 9 29.46 -4.25 -5.85
N ILE A 10 28.30 -4.67 -6.33
CA ILE A 10 27.73 -5.98 -5.98
C ILE A 10 27.79 -6.83 -7.25
N PHE A 11 28.65 -7.83 -7.24
CA PHE A 11 29.10 -8.56 -8.43
C PHE A 11 29.64 -7.58 -9.50
N ARG A 12 28.95 -7.46 -10.64
CA ARG A 12 29.32 -6.56 -11.75
C ARG A 12 28.53 -5.24 -11.77
N PHE A 13 27.58 -5.06 -10.85
CA PHE A 13 26.65 -3.93 -10.89
C PHE A 13 27.09 -2.82 -9.92
N LYS A 14 27.04 -1.57 -10.38
CA LYS A 14 27.22 -0.37 -9.56
C LYS A 14 25.88 -0.01 -8.93
N ILE A 15 25.74 -0.25 -7.63
CA ILE A 15 24.51 0.00 -6.86
C ILE A 15 24.79 1.10 -5.83
N PRO A 16 23.95 2.14 -5.72
CA PRO A 16 24.09 3.14 -4.67
C PRO A 16 24.08 2.50 -3.27
N ALA A 17 25.05 2.84 -2.43
CA ALA A 17 25.17 2.29 -1.07
C ALA A 17 23.86 2.39 -0.26
N ILE A 18 23.17 3.53 -0.41
CA ILE A 18 21.89 3.78 0.27
C ILE A 18 20.78 2.79 -0.13
N TRP A 19 20.78 2.27 -1.37
CA TRP A 19 19.79 1.25 -1.79
C TRP A 19 20.05 -0.07 -1.08
N VAL A 20 21.31 -0.44 -0.93
CA VAL A 20 21.73 -1.65 -0.22
C VAL A 20 21.35 -1.54 1.25
N VAL A 21 21.68 -0.41 1.89
CA VAL A 21 21.33 -0.15 3.29
C VAL A 21 19.82 -0.16 3.50
N TRP A 22 19.06 0.52 2.65
CA TRP A 22 17.60 0.52 2.70
C TRP A 22 17.00 -0.89 2.66
N MET A 23 17.42 -1.69 1.67
CA MET A 23 16.90 -3.06 1.51
C MET A 23 17.39 -3.99 2.62
N LEU A 24 18.62 -3.81 3.11
CA LEU A 24 19.17 -4.62 4.20
C LEU A 24 18.41 -4.35 5.50
N ILE A 25 18.13 -3.09 5.83
CA ILE A 25 17.35 -2.72 7.01
C ILE A 25 15.93 -3.31 6.91
N ALA A 26 15.27 -3.20 5.76
CA ALA A 26 13.96 -3.81 5.53
C ALA A 26 14.01 -5.34 5.67
N ALA A 27 15.05 -6.00 5.15
CA ALA A 27 15.23 -7.45 5.27
C ALA A 27 15.43 -7.88 6.73
N ILE A 28 16.28 -7.18 7.48
CA ILE A 28 16.53 -7.46 8.89
C ILE A 28 15.23 -7.30 9.68
N ALA A 29 14.51 -6.18 9.52
CA ALA A 29 13.24 -5.94 10.19
C ALA A 29 12.20 -7.02 9.86
N ALA A 30 12.06 -7.39 8.59
CA ALA A 30 11.13 -8.44 8.17
C ALA A 30 11.48 -9.82 8.77
N VAL A 31 12.76 -10.18 8.81
CA VAL A 31 13.21 -11.45 9.40
C VAL A 31 12.99 -11.46 10.91
N LEU A 32 13.33 -10.39 11.62
CA LEU A 32 13.09 -10.27 13.05
C LEU A 32 11.60 -10.41 13.37
N GLU A 33 10.74 -9.70 12.64
CA GLU A 33 9.30 -9.75 12.86
C GLU A 33 8.72 -11.14 12.60
N THR A 34 9.17 -11.79 11.52
CA THR A 34 8.66 -13.09 11.09
C THR A 34 9.13 -14.24 11.98
N PHE A 35 10.42 -14.25 12.35
CA PHE A 35 11.06 -15.42 12.97
C PHE A 35 11.37 -15.26 14.44
N VAL A 36 11.44 -14.03 14.97
CA VAL A 36 11.72 -13.77 16.38
C VAL A 36 10.45 -13.38 17.12
N HIS A 37 9.74 -12.34 16.66
CA HIS A 37 8.53 -11.88 17.33
C HIS A 37 7.30 -12.72 16.99
N GLY A 38 7.21 -13.20 15.75
CA GLY A 38 6.05 -13.96 15.28
C GLY A 38 4.79 -13.11 15.11
N ASN A 39 4.92 -11.77 15.12
CA ASN A 39 3.79 -10.84 15.05
C ASN A 39 3.64 -10.24 13.65
N TYR A 40 2.88 -10.93 12.80
CA TYR A 40 2.59 -10.52 11.43
C TYR A 40 1.10 -10.63 11.11
N ASN A 41 0.25 -10.24 12.06
CA ASN A 41 -1.22 -10.33 11.93
C ASN A 41 -1.75 -9.62 10.67
N ASN A 42 -1.19 -8.45 10.33
CA ASN A 42 -1.56 -7.74 9.10
C ASN A 42 -1.33 -8.59 7.85
N TYR A 43 -0.23 -9.33 7.78
CA TYR A 43 0.00 -10.22 6.65
C TYR A 43 -1.03 -11.35 6.57
N LYS A 44 -1.41 -11.95 7.71
CA LYS A 44 -2.43 -13.00 7.74
C LYS A 44 -3.78 -12.48 7.22
N ILE A 45 -4.15 -11.25 7.59
CA ILE A 45 -5.34 -10.60 7.02
C ILE A 45 -5.18 -10.44 5.52
N PHE A 46 -4.02 -9.98 5.03
CA PHE A 46 -3.78 -9.75 3.61
C PHE A 46 -3.83 -11.08 2.82
N GLU A 47 -3.18 -12.12 3.32
CA GLU A 47 -3.25 -13.49 2.81
C GLU A 47 -4.70 -13.98 2.77
N GLY A 48 -5.46 -13.75 3.85
CA GLY A 48 -6.88 -14.04 3.97
C GLY A 48 -7.72 -13.37 2.88
N VAL A 49 -7.42 -12.11 2.49
CA VAL A 49 -8.15 -11.44 1.38
C VAL A 49 -8.09 -12.26 0.09
N PHE A 50 -6.94 -12.82 -0.26
CA PHE A 50 -6.82 -13.65 -1.46
C PHE A 50 -7.60 -14.97 -1.32
N HIS A 51 -7.46 -15.67 -0.19
CA HIS A 51 -8.13 -16.94 0.02
C HIS A 51 -9.66 -16.80 0.14
N HIS A 52 -10.15 -15.79 0.84
CA HIS A 52 -11.57 -15.53 1.01
C HIS A 52 -12.24 -15.09 -0.30
N VAL A 53 -11.55 -14.32 -1.15
CA VAL A 53 -12.05 -14.04 -2.51
C VAL A 53 -12.22 -15.32 -3.32
N ARG A 54 -11.23 -16.23 -3.26
CA ARG A 54 -11.27 -17.53 -3.96
C ARG A 54 -12.34 -18.46 -3.42
N GLN A 55 -12.58 -18.44 -2.11
CA GLN A 55 -13.56 -19.27 -1.42
C GLN A 55 -14.97 -18.67 -1.42
N GLN A 56 -15.11 -17.42 -1.85
CA GLN A 56 -16.35 -16.65 -1.80
C GLN A 56 -16.93 -16.53 -0.38
N THR A 57 -16.04 -16.39 0.62
CA THR A 57 -16.41 -16.10 2.01
C THR A 57 -16.31 -14.60 2.29
N ASN A 58 -17.14 -14.08 3.20
CA ASN A 58 -17.24 -12.63 3.42
C ASN A 58 -15.87 -12.03 3.83
N LEU A 59 -15.36 -11.06 3.05
CA LEU A 59 -14.02 -10.52 3.29
C LEU A 59 -13.88 -9.74 4.60
N TYR A 60 -14.99 -9.23 5.14
CA TYR A 60 -15.03 -8.29 6.26
C TYR A 60 -15.56 -8.92 7.56
N ALA A 61 -15.90 -10.21 7.53
CA ALA A 61 -16.24 -10.97 8.73
C ALA A 61 -15.01 -11.20 9.63
N LEU A 62 -15.26 -11.59 10.88
CA LEU A 62 -14.22 -11.98 11.83
C LEU A 62 -13.81 -13.44 11.65
N TYR A 63 -12.50 -13.69 11.62
CA TYR A 63 -11.90 -15.02 11.47
C TYR A 63 -10.92 -15.28 12.62
N PRO A 64 -11.40 -15.45 13.87
CA PRO A 64 -10.54 -15.52 15.07
C PRO A 64 -9.57 -16.72 15.06
N ASN A 65 -9.84 -17.74 14.25
CA ASN A 65 -8.95 -18.89 14.07
C ASN A 65 -7.80 -18.60 13.09
N GLU A 66 -7.86 -17.50 12.34
CA GLU A 66 -6.89 -17.14 11.30
C GLU A 66 -6.08 -15.91 11.70
N TYR A 67 -6.74 -14.87 12.21
CA TYR A 67 -6.15 -13.58 12.55
C TYR A 67 -6.99 -12.79 13.57
N GLU A 68 -6.40 -11.74 14.14
CA GLU A 68 -6.93 -11.04 15.33
C GLU A 68 -7.86 -9.85 15.02
N ASP A 69 -7.93 -9.39 13.77
CA ASP A 69 -8.73 -8.23 13.36
C ASP A 69 -9.39 -8.47 11.99
N CYS A 70 -10.31 -7.60 11.56
CA CYS A 70 -10.99 -7.70 10.28
C CYS A 70 -10.22 -7.02 9.14
N ASN A 71 -10.52 -7.44 7.90
CA ASN A 71 -10.02 -6.77 6.71
C ASN A 71 -10.64 -5.38 6.56
N HIS A 72 -9.88 -4.43 6.02
CA HIS A 72 -10.39 -3.11 5.63
C HIS A 72 -9.95 -2.70 4.23
N TYR A 73 -9.37 -3.64 3.48
CA TYR A 73 -8.87 -3.44 2.13
C TYR A 73 -9.93 -3.87 1.13
N GLY A 74 -10.00 -3.17 0.00
CA GLY A 74 -10.97 -3.47 -1.04
C GLY A 74 -10.68 -4.77 -1.79
N PRO A 75 -11.66 -5.35 -2.52
CA PRO A 75 -11.52 -6.62 -3.23
C PRO A 75 -10.35 -6.68 -4.22
N THR A 76 -9.98 -5.55 -4.86
CA THR A 76 -8.81 -5.45 -5.76
C THR A 76 -7.51 -5.90 -5.09
N PHE A 77 -7.41 -5.78 -3.76
CA PHE A 77 -6.21 -6.17 -3.02
C PHE A 77 -5.88 -7.66 -3.14
N SER A 78 -6.90 -8.51 -3.34
CA SER A 78 -6.73 -9.96 -3.54
C SER A 78 -5.73 -10.29 -4.66
N LEU A 79 -5.72 -9.52 -5.75
CA LEU A 79 -4.80 -9.73 -6.87
C LEU A 79 -3.38 -9.24 -6.58
N LEU A 80 -3.25 -8.14 -5.83
CA LEU A 80 -1.94 -7.61 -5.46
C LEU A 80 -1.24 -8.53 -4.46
N ILE A 81 -1.97 -9.07 -3.50
CA ILE A 81 -1.41 -9.94 -2.47
C ILE A 81 -1.23 -11.39 -2.94
N ALA A 82 -1.96 -11.83 -3.98
CA ALA A 82 -1.91 -13.18 -4.54
C ALA A 82 -0.49 -13.78 -4.69
N PRO A 83 0.50 -13.12 -5.33
CA PRO A 83 1.83 -13.71 -5.50
C PRO A 83 2.57 -13.96 -4.17
N PHE A 84 2.20 -13.26 -3.10
CA PHE A 84 2.76 -13.45 -1.76
C PHE A 84 1.96 -14.49 -0.98
N ALA A 85 0.63 -14.43 -1.03
CA ALA A 85 -0.29 -15.36 -0.36
C ALA A 85 -0.13 -16.82 -0.84
N LEU A 86 0.36 -17.03 -2.07
CA LEU A 86 0.63 -18.37 -2.60
C LEU A 86 1.96 -18.97 -2.10
N LEU A 87 2.81 -18.19 -1.43
CA LEU A 87 4.07 -18.68 -0.85
C LEU A 87 3.82 -19.27 0.54
N PRO A 88 4.72 -20.14 1.05
CA PRO A 88 4.68 -20.51 2.46
C PRO A 88 4.65 -19.26 3.35
N GLN A 89 3.71 -19.18 4.30
CA GLN A 89 3.34 -17.95 5.02
C GLN A 89 4.54 -17.09 5.44
N LYS A 90 5.53 -17.64 6.15
CA LYS A 90 6.72 -16.90 6.60
C LYS A 90 7.57 -16.33 5.44
N VAL A 91 7.68 -17.08 4.34
CA VAL A 91 8.35 -16.59 3.11
C VAL A 91 7.52 -15.47 2.50
N GLY A 92 6.21 -15.64 2.44
CA GLY A 92 5.26 -14.62 1.98
C GLY A 92 5.38 -13.31 2.74
N VAL A 93 5.45 -13.35 4.08
CA VAL A 93 5.67 -12.17 4.95
C VAL A 93 6.95 -11.43 4.56
N VAL A 94 8.08 -12.15 4.48
CA VAL A 94 9.38 -11.53 4.16
C VAL A 94 9.36 -10.91 2.77
N VAL A 95 8.87 -11.64 1.77
CA VAL A 95 8.84 -11.16 0.38
C VAL A 95 7.87 -9.98 0.23
N TRP A 96 6.75 -9.97 0.97
CA TRP A 96 5.81 -8.84 1.02
C TRP A 96 6.44 -7.57 1.60
N CYS A 97 7.17 -7.69 2.72
CA CYS A 97 7.89 -6.58 3.33
C CYS A 97 8.95 -6.01 2.38
N LEU A 98 9.73 -6.89 1.73
CA LEU A 98 10.74 -6.47 0.77
C LEU A 98 10.13 -5.81 -0.47
N ALA A 99 8.99 -6.29 -0.96
CA ALA A 99 8.27 -5.68 -2.07
C ALA A 99 7.77 -4.26 -1.71
N ASN A 100 7.25 -4.06 -0.50
CA ASN A 100 6.86 -2.74 0.01
C ASN A 100 8.05 -1.78 0.07
N ALA A 101 9.18 -2.23 0.63
CA ALA A 101 10.40 -1.42 0.69
C ALA A 101 10.95 -1.09 -0.71
N ALA A 102 10.96 -2.06 -1.62
CA ALA A 102 11.44 -1.89 -2.98
C ALA A 102 10.54 -0.95 -3.80
N ALA A 103 9.22 -1.05 -3.66
CA ALA A 103 8.28 -0.16 -4.34
C ALA A 103 8.48 1.29 -3.93
N LEU A 104 8.62 1.55 -2.62
CA LEU A 104 8.86 2.91 -2.12
C LEU A 104 10.22 3.45 -2.58
N LEU A 105 11.26 2.62 -2.52
CA LEU A 105 12.58 2.98 -3.05
C LEU A 105 12.49 3.36 -4.53
N TYR A 106 11.86 2.51 -5.35
CA TYR A 106 11.67 2.76 -6.77
C TYR A 106 10.94 4.07 -7.02
N ALA A 107 9.82 4.31 -6.33
CA ALA A 107 9.03 5.53 -6.48
C ALA A 107 9.83 6.80 -6.15
N ILE A 108 10.59 6.80 -5.04
CA ILE A 108 11.44 7.94 -4.66
C ILE A 108 12.54 8.18 -5.71
N GLN A 109 13.12 7.12 -6.27
CA GLN A 109 14.12 7.25 -7.34
C GLN A 109 13.58 7.82 -8.64
N ARG A 110 12.26 7.74 -8.87
CA ARG A 110 11.59 8.30 -10.04
C ARG A 110 11.22 9.78 -9.89
N LEU A 111 11.32 10.36 -8.70
CA LEU A 111 10.98 11.78 -8.48
C LEU A 111 11.86 12.70 -9.34
N PRO A 112 11.30 13.74 -10.00
CA PRO A 112 12.03 14.68 -10.86
C PRO A 112 12.79 15.74 -10.06
N ILE A 113 13.65 15.28 -9.15
CA ILE A 113 14.45 16.09 -8.23
C ILE A 113 15.90 15.60 -8.25
N SER A 114 16.82 16.38 -7.66
CA SER A 114 18.24 16.02 -7.63
C SER A 114 18.49 14.74 -6.83
N ASN A 115 19.59 14.05 -7.12
CA ASN A 115 19.97 12.83 -6.41
C ASN A 115 20.16 13.07 -4.90
N HIS A 116 20.70 14.23 -4.51
CA HIS A 116 20.84 14.60 -3.10
C HIS A 116 19.49 14.71 -2.39
N GLN A 117 18.47 15.27 -3.04
CA GLN A 117 17.11 15.35 -2.49
C GLN A 117 16.47 13.96 -2.38
N ARG A 118 16.65 13.08 -3.38
CA ARG A 118 16.16 11.69 -3.31
C ARG A 118 16.79 10.95 -2.12
N ILE A 119 18.10 11.09 -1.91
CA ILE A 119 18.80 10.50 -0.77
C ILE A 119 18.27 11.07 0.55
N ALA A 120 18.03 12.38 0.65
CA ALA A 120 17.46 12.99 1.84
C ALA A 120 16.06 12.45 2.15
N ILE A 121 15.19 12.32 1.14
CA ILE A 121 13.86 11.71 1.28
C ILE A 121 13.98 10.26 1.74
N LEU A 122 14.90 9.46 1.18
CA LEU A 122 15.13 8.09 1.65
C LEU A 122 15.54 8.05 3.12
N TRP A 123 16.42 8.93 3.59
CA TRP A 123 16.79 8.94 5.00
C TRP A 123 15.62 9.30 5.92
N ILE A 124 14.81 10.28 5.54
CA ILE A 124 13.60 10.65 6.29
C ILE A 124 12.58 9.50 6.28
N ALA A 125 12.33 8.92 5.11
CA ALA A 125 11.35 7.85 4.92
C ALA A 125 11.80 6.51 5.52
N ALA A 126 13.09 6.33 5.83
CA ALA A 126 13.61 5.08 6.40
C ALA A 126 12.97 4.77 7.75
N LEU A 127 12.70 5.78 8.58
CA LEU A 127 12.03 5.61 9.87
C LEU A 127 10.60 5.07 9.69
N GLU A 128 9.80 5.72 8.85
CA GLU A 128 8.41 5.30 8.57
C GLU A 128 8.35 3.97 7.82
N MET A 129 9.32 3.70 6.95
CA MET A 129 9.46 2.41 6.30
C MET A 129 9.73 1.32 7.35
N MET A 130 10.65 1.52 8.29
CA MET A 130 10.93 0.53 9.34
C MET A 130 9.70 0.28 10.22
N THR A 131 9.03 1.34 10.69
CA THR A 131 7.78 1.22 11.45
C THR A 131 6.74 0.42 10.68
N SER A 132 6.61 0.67 9.37
CA SER A 132 5.67 -0.06 8.52
C SER A 132 6.06 -1.54 8.36
N ILE A 133 7.34 -1.86 8.20
CA ILE A 133 7.82 -3.25 8.06
C ILE A 133 7.63 -4.04 9.37
N HIS A 134 7.92 -3.45 10.53
CA HIS A 134 7.64 -4.07 11.83
C HIS A 134 6.16 -4.33 12.08
N ASN A 135 5.28 -3.53 11.48
CA ASN A 135 3.84 -3.79 11.51
C ASN A 135 3.36 -4.58 10.29
N VAL A 136 4.25 -5.00 9.39
CA VAL A 136 3.92 -5.72 8.15
C VAL A 136 2.82 -5.02 7.33
N GLN A 137 2.92 -3.70 7.20
CA GLN A 137 1.88 -2.83 6.63
C GLN A 137 1.99 -2.66 5.12
N PHE A 138 0.86 -2.34 4.48
CA PHE A 138 0.76 -1.95 3.06
C PHE A 138 1.17 -0.49 2.79
N ASN A 139 1.30 0.34 3.83
CA ASN A 139 1.48 1.79 3.70
C ASN A 139 2.67 2.21 2.80
N PRO A 140 3.85 1.56 2.81
CA PRO A 140 4.94 1.93 1.91
C PRO A 140 4.58 1.75 0.44
N MET A 141 3.88 0.67 0.07
CA MET A 141 3.40 0.43 -1.29
C MET A 141 2.34 1.47 -1.69
N LEU A 142 1.41 1.81 -0.79
CA LEU A 142 0.43 2.88 -1.06
C LEU A 142 1.12 4.22 -1.33
N THR A 143 2.09 4.60 -0.50
CA THR A 143 2.89 5.81 -0.70
C THR A 143 3.65 5.76 -2.02
N ALA A 144 4.22 4.61 -2.38
CA ALA A 144 4.86 4.40 -3.66
C ALA A 144 3.89 4.65 -4.84
N MET A 145 2.67 4.12 -4.77
CA MET A 145 1.63 4.37 -5.77
C MET A 145 1.29 5.86 -5.89
N MET A 146 1.13 6.56 -4.76
CA MET A 146 0.85 8.01 -4.77
C MET A 146 2.00 8.83 -5.38
N VAL A 147 3.25 8.48 -5.06
CA VAL A 147 4.43 9.12 -5.66
C VAL A 147 4.53 8.82 -7.15
N LEU A 148 4.27 7.57 -7.56
CA LEU A 148 4.26 7.19 -8.98
C LEU A 148 3.11 7.84 -9.74
N ALA A 149 1.98 8.12 -9.09
CA ALA A 149 0.91 8.90 -9.70
C ALA A 149 1.39 10.31 -10.05
N PHE A 150 2.05 10.99 -9.11
CA PHE A 150 2.69 12.29 -9.36
C PHE A 150 3.72 12.22 -10.49
N VAL A 151 4.63 11.24 -10.45
CA VAL A 151 5.64 11.04 -11.51
C VAL A 151 4.97 10.82 -12.87
N GLY A 152 3.91 10.02 -12.93
CA GLY A 152 3.16 9.78 -14.16
C GLY A 152 2.57 11.07 -14.74
N VAL A 153 2.00 11.93 -13.89
CA VAL A 153 1.51 13.26 -14.33
C VAL A 153 2.67 14.14 -14.82
N TYR A 154 3.77 14.19 -14.07
CA TYR A 154 4.94 14.98 -14.44
C TYR A 154 5.55 14.55 -15.78
N GLU A 155 5.58 13.24 -16.05
CA GLU A 155 6.06 12.65 -17.30
C GLU A 155 4.99 12.62 -18.42
N GLU A 156 3.82 13.23 -18.21
CA GLU A 156 2.68 13.23 -19.15
C GLU A 156 2.18 11.83 -19.52
N LYS A 157 2.43 10.83 -18.65
CA LYS A 157 1.94 9.46 -18.73
C LYS A 157 0.68 9.31 -17.91
N ASP A 158 -0.40 9.98 -18.34
CA ASP A 158 -1.66 9.99 -17.59
C ASP A 158 -2.24 8.58 -17.37
N TRP A 159 -2.00 7.64 -18.30
CA TRP A 159 -2.41 6.24 -18.14
C TRP A 159 -1.76 5.58 -16.91
N LEU A 160 -0.47 5.85 -16.67
CA LEU A 160 0.25 5.29 -15.53
C LEU A 160 -0.16 6.01 -14.25
N ALA A 161 -0.31 7.33 -14.31
CA ALA A 161 -0.75 8.12 -13.17
C ALA A 161 -2.09 7.63 -12.63
N THR A 162 -3.05 7.48 -13.53
CA THR A 162 -4.42 7.05 -13.20
C THR A 162 -4.49 5.58 -12.80
N LEU A 163 -3.65 4.70 -13.35
CA LEU A 163 -3.52 3.31 -12.89
C LEU A 163 -3.11 3.27 -11.41
N MET A 164 -2.08 4.04 -11.03
CA MET A 164 -1.61 4.08 -9.64
C MET A 164 -2.66 4.67 -8.69
N ILE A 165 -3.40 5.70 -9.11
CA ILE A 165 -4.50 6.28 -8.34
C ILE A 165 -5.62 5.25 -8.14
N ALA A 166 -6.06 4.59 -9.22
CA ALA A 166 -7.14 3.61 -9.17
C ALA A 166 -6.75 2.38 -8.33
N LEU A 167 -5.53 1.86 -8.46
CA LEU A 167 -5.01 0.78 -7.61
C LEU A 167 -4.99 1.19 -6.14
N GLY A 168 -4.40 2.35 -5.84
CA GLY A 168 -4.35 2.85 -4.47
C GLY A 168 -5.75 2.98 -3.88
N PHE A 169 -6.66 3.64 -4.60
CA PHE A 169 -8.04 3.87 -4.19
C PHE A 169 -8.83 2.58 -3.95
N LEU A 170 -8.83 1.64 -4.90
CA LEU A 170 -9.60 0.40 -4.82
C LEU A 170 -9.02 -0.62 -3.83
N ILE A 171 -7.75 -0.45 -3.41
CA ILE A 171 -7.16 -1.25 -2.33
C ILE A 171 -7.42 -0.59 -0.97
N LYS A 172 -7.19 0.72 -0.87
CA LYS A 172 -7.34 1.48 0.38
C LYS A 172 -7.80 2.90 0.06
N LEU A 173 -8.95 3.31 0.61
CA LEU A 173 -9.64 4.56 0.26
C LEU A 173 -8.71 5.79 0.18
N TYR A 174 -7.72 5.90 1.07
CA TYR A 174 -6.74 6.99 1.12
C TYR A 174 -5.95 7.21 -0.18
N GLY A 175 -5.81 6.19 -1.04
CA GLY A 175 -5.16 6.34 -2.34
C GLY A 175 -5.83 7.38 -3.25
N ILE A 176 -7.11 7.69 -3.02
CA ILE A 176 -7.83 8.72 -3.78
C ILE A 176 -7.19 10.11 -3.64
N ALA A 177 -6.44 10.38 -2.57
CA ALA A 177 -5.79 11.68 -2.37
C ALA A 177 -4.86 12.07 -3.54
N ALA A 178 -4.28 11.09 -4.24
CA ALA A 178 -3.45 11.33 -5.42
C ALA A 178 -4.24 11.86 -6.64
N ILE A 179 -5.59 11.83 -6.62
CA ILE A 179 -6.42 12.46 -7.67
C ILE A 179 -6.18 13.97 -7.77
N LEU A 180 -5.69 14.61 -6.70
CA LEU A 180 -5.31 16.03 -6.71
C LEU A 180 -4.28 16.35 -7.80
N PHE A 181 -3.47 15.38 -8.22
CA PHE A 181 -2.51 15.58 -9.32
C PHE A 181 -3.18 15.82 -10.69
N PHE A 182 -4.48 15.54 -10.83
CA PHE A 182 -5.27 15.91 -12.02
C PHE A 182 -5.16 17.40 -12.36
N VAL A 183 -5.06 18.28 -11.36
CA VAL A 183 -4.93 19.73 -11.56
C VAL A 183 -3.69 20.04 -12.41
N PHE A 184 -2.61 19.29 -12.20
CA PHE A 184 -1.33 19.45 -12.88
C PHE A 184 -1.22 18.67 -14.21
N SER A 185 -2.18 17.80 -14.53
CA SER A 185 -2.17 17.08 -15.82
C SER A 185 -2.44 18.05 -16.97
N LYS A 186 -1.58 17.95 -18.01
CA LYS A 186 -1.70 18.67 -19.28
C LYS A 186 -2.78 18.09 -20.19
N HIS A 187 -3.08 16.78 -20.10
CA HIS A 187 -4.06 16.11 -20.96
C HIS A 187 -5.28 15.65 -20.17
N LYS A 188 -6.07 16.60 -19.66
CA LYS A 188 -7.19 16.35 -18.73
C LYS A 188 -8.19 15.30 -19.24
N LEU A 189 -8.57 15.34 -20.52
CA LEU A 189 -9.50 14.37 -21.09
C LEU A 189 -8.89 12.95 -21.15
N LYS A 190 -7.59 12.83 -21.45
CA LYS A 190 -6.90 11.53 -21.41
C LYS A 190 -6.80 11.01 -19.99
N PHE A 191 -6.51 11.87 -19.02
CA PHE A 191 -6.49 11.51 -17.61
C PHE A 191 -7.86 10.98 -17.16
N ILE A 192 -8.96 11.65 -17.50
CA ILE A 192 -10.30 11.17 -17.17
C ILE A 192 -10.59 9.83 -17.87
N GLY A 193 -10.31 9.72 -19.18
CA GLY A 193 -10.55 8.51 -19.95
C GLY A 193 -9.79 7.29 -19.41
N TRP A 194 -8.49 7.43 -19.15
CA TRP A 194 -7.68 6.37 -18.54
C TRP A 194 -8.10 6.06 -17.11
N GLY A 195 -8.46 7.08 -16.31
CA GLY A 195 -8.97 6.89 -14.96
C GLY A 195 -10.25 6.05 -14.92
N LEU A 196 -11.22 6.38 -15.77
CA LEU A 196 -12.46 5.60 -15.89
C LEU A 196 -12.18 4.17 -16.35
N LEU A 197 -11.30 4.00 -17.34
CA LEU A 197 -10.91 2.67 -17.82
C LEU A 197 -10.28 1.84 -16.69
N TRP A 198 -9.33 2.39 -15.94
CA TRP A 198 -8.68 1.65 -14.86
C TRP A 198 -9.61 1.34 -13.70
N LEU A 199 -10.53 2.24 -13.36
CA LEU A 199 -11.55 1.96 -12.35
C LEU A 199 -12.39 0.75 -12.76
N VAL A 200 -12.88 0.70 -14.00
CA VAL A 200 -13.67 -0.43 -14.52
C VAL A 200 -12.84 -1.72 -14.54
N VAL A 201 -11.63 -1.66 -15.09
CA VAL A 201 -10.75 -2.83 -15.22
C VAL A 201 -10.39 -3.40 -13.84
N LEU A 202 -9.96 -2.57 -12.89
CA LEU A 202 -9.52 -3.01 -11.56
C LEU A 202 -10.69 -3.39 -10.65
N PHE A 203 -11.87 -2.79 -10.84
CA PHE A 203 -13.10 -3.21 -10.20
C PHE A 203 -13.46 -4.64 -10.60
N ALA A 204 -13.41 -4.93 -11.91
CA ALA A 204 -13.76 -6.24 -12.46
C ALA A 204 -12.63 -7.28 -12.31
N ALA A 205 -11.38 -6.87 -12.14
CA ALA A 205 -10.24 -7.79 -12.16
C ALA A 205 -10.36 -8.95 -11.13
N PRO A 206 -10.80 -8.75 -9.88
CA PRO A 206 -11.00 -9.85 -8.92
C PRO A 206 -12.00 -10.92 -9.38
N MET A 207 -12.88 -10.61 -10.34
CA MET A 207 -13.81 -11.58 -10.94
C MET A 207 -13.10 -12.63 -11.80
N LEU A 208 -11.80 -12.46 -12.09
CA LEU A 208 -10.98 -13.49 -12.73
C LEU A 208 -10.71 -14.68 -11.80
N ILE A 209 -10.81 -14.48 -10.48
CA ILE A 209 -10.53 -15.48 -9.46
C ILE A 209 -11.73 -15.79 -8.56
N SER A 210 -12.88 -15.16 -8.82
CA SER A 210 -14.12 -15.27 -8.04
C SER A 210 -15.35 -14.97 -8.89
N SER A 211 -16.57 -15.14 -8.36
CA SER A 211 -17.81 -14.82 -9.10
C SER A 211 -18.06 -13.29 -9.16
N PRO A 212 -18.61 -12.76 -10.27
CA PRO A 212 -19.00 -11.35 -10.35
C PRO A 212 -19.93 -10.93 -9.21
N GLU A 213 -20.91 -11.78 -8.86
CA GLU A 213 -21.89 -11.52 -7.81
C GLU A 213 -21.19 -11.34 -6.45
N PHE A 214 -20.25 -12.22 -6.12
CA PHE A 214 -19.49 -12.13 -4.87
C PHE A 214 -18.62 -10.88 -4.82
N ILE A 215 -17.94 -10.51 -5.92
CA ILE A 215 -17.10 -9.31 -5.96
C ILE A 215 -17.93 -8.03 -5.81
N VAL A 216 -19.07 -7.94 -6.50
CA VAL A 216 -19.99 -6.80 -6.36
C VAL A 216 -20.47 -6.68 -4.91
N GLN A 217 -20.91 -7.79 -4.30
CA GLN A 217 -21.31 -7.80 -2.89
C GLN A 217 -20.16 -7.38 -1.97
N SER A 218 -18.93 -7.83 -2.24
CA SER A 218 -17.75 -7.47 -1.45
C SER A 218 -17.47 -5.97 -1.47
N TYR A 219 -17.71 -5.26 -2.58
CA TYR A 219 -17.59 -3.79 -2.58
C TYR A 219 -18.65 -3.10 -1.72
N VAL A 220 -19.87 -3.63 -1.67
CA VAL A 220 -20.94 -3.13 -0.78
C VAL A 220 -20.58 -3.38 0.68
N ASP A 221 -20.08 -4.57 0.99
CA ASP A 221 -19.62 -4.92 2.33
C ASP A 221 -18.43 -4.07 2.76
N TRP A 222 -17.50 -3.77 1.84
CA TRP A 222 -16.37 -2.89 2.10
C TRP A 222 -16.81 -1.49 2.51
N TYR A 223 -17.77 -0.92 1.78
CA TYR A 223 -18.34 0.37 2.13
C TYR A 223 -18.93 0.36 3.55
N THR A 224 -19.72 -0.68 3.86
CA THR A 224 -20.33 -0.85 5.19
C THR A 224 -19.27 -0.95 6.29
N GLU A 225 -18.24 -1.76 6.09
CA GLU A 225 -17.13 -1.91 7.04
C GLU A 225 -16.39 -0.59 7.25
N LEU A 226 -16.12 0.17 6.18
CA LEU A 226 -15.46 1.48 6.30
C LEU A 226 -16.32 2.49 7.08
N VAL A 227 -17.64 2.47 6.92
CA VAL A 227 -18.56 3.31 7.72
C VAL A 227 -18.50 2.91 9.20
N VAL A 228 -18.57 1.62 9.50
CA VAL A 228 -18.48 1.08 10.86
C VAL A 228 -17.14 1.45 11.51
N LYS A 229 -16.04 1.25 10.78
CA LYS A 229 -14.69 1.62 11.24
C LYS A 229 -14.57 3.12 11.52
N ASN A 230 -15.06 3.96 10.63
CA ASN A 230 -15.02 5.40 10.83
C ASN A 230 -15.81 5.84 12.06
N ALA A 231 -16.96 5.22 12.33
CA ALA A 231 -17.73 5.46 13.55
C ALA A 231 -16.96 4.99 14.80
N LYS A 232 -16.34 3.81 14.78
CA LYS A 232 -15.47 3.33 15.87
C LYS A 232 -14.34 4.32 16.18
N ASN A 233 -13.64 4.81 15.15
CA ASN A 233 -12.55 5.78 15.31
C ASN A 233 -13.04 7.09 15.93
N ALA A 234 -14.23 7.55 15.56
CA ALA A 234 -14.86 8.73 16.14
C ALA A 234 -15.17 8.53 17.64
N ASN A 235 -15.68 7.36 18.01
CA ASN A 235 -16.04 7.05 19.40
C ASN A 235 -14.81 6.81 20.29
N LEU A 236 -13.75 6.20 19.76
CA LEU A 236 -12.48 6.00 20.48
C LEU A 236 -11.74 7.32 20.77
N ALA A 237 -12.04 8.39 20.02
CA ALA A 237 -11.58 9.73 20.34
C ALA A 237 -12.18 10.25 21.65
N GLU A 238 -13.41 9.83 22.00
CA GLU A 238 -14.08 10.21 23.24
C GLU A 238 -13.47 9.51 24.46
N SER A 239 -12.88 8.31 24.29
CA SER A 239 -12.21 7.54 25.36
C SER A 239 -10.74 7.92 25.58
N GLY A 240 -10.26 9.02 24.98
CA GLY A 240 -8.90 9.53 25.17
C GLY A 240 -7.83 8.84 24.32
N MET A 241 -8.21 7.93 23.41
CA MET A 241 -7.28 7.33 22.45
C MET A 241 -7.07 8.26 21.25
N MET A 242 -5.81 8.59 20.95
CA MET A 242 -5.42 9.56 19.90
C MET A 242 -5.54 8.98 18.47
N GLN A 243 -6.70 8.42 18.11
CA GLN A 243 -6.92 7.86 16.76
C GLN A 243 -7.59 8.83 15.78
N ASP A 244 -8.38 9.82 16.24
CA ASP A 244 -9.00 10.84 15.38
C ASP A 244 -8.28 12.21 15.49
N LEU A 245 -7.03 12.27 15.02
CA LEU A 245 -6.23 13.51 14.94
C LEU A 245 -6.45 14.28 13.62
N SER A 246 -7.45 13.88 12.83
CA SER A 246 -7.77 14.53 11.56
C SER A 246 -8.38 15.92 11.78
N VAL A 247 -8.43 16.78 10.73
CA VAL A 247 -9.15 18.07 10.82
C VAL A 247 -10.61 17.84 11.22
N MET A 248 -11.24 16.78 10.69
CA MET A 248 -12.60 16.40 11.09
C MET A 248 -12.66 16.00 12.57
N GLY A 249 -11.68 15.25 13.06
CA GLY A 249 -11.56 14.90 14.47
C GLY A 249 -11.35 16.10 15.38
N MET A 250 -10.53 17.07 14.95
CA MET A 250 -10.35 18.34 15.67
C MET A 250 -11.66 19.13 15.70
N ILE A 251 -12.38 19.24 14.58
CA ILE A 251 -13.69 19.92 14.51
C ILE A 251 -14.71 19.24 15.42
N ARG A 252 -14.73 17.90 15.52
CA ARG A 252 -15.64 17.17 16.41
C ARG A 252 -15.38 17.41 17.90
N ARG A 253 -14.16 17.80 18.27
CA ARG A 253 -13.71 17.99 19.66
C ARG A 253 -13.81 19.43 20.17
N ILE A 254 -14.01 20.39 19.27
CA ILE A 254 -14.18 21.83 19.58
C ILE A 254 -15.67 22.14 19.67
#